data_AF-A0A5Q4F709-F1
#
_entry.id   AF-A0A5Q4F709-F1
#
_cell.length_a   1.000
_cell.length_b   1.000
_cell.length_c   1.000
_cell.angle_alpha   90.00
_cell.angle_beta   90.00
_cell.angle_gamma   90.00
#
_symmetry.space_group_name_H-M   'P 1'
#
loop_
_entity.id
_entity.type
_entity.pdbx_description
1 polymer ?
#
loop_
_entity_poly.entity_id
_entity_poly.type
_entity_poly.pdbx_seq_one_letter_code
_entity_poly.pdbx_strand_id
1 'polypeptide(L)'
;MKTIKGPAIFLAQFAGDQPPFNDLISICKWAASLGYKGVQIPAWEPSLIDLKKVAESKTYADEYRGRIEETGVQITELATHLQGQLVAVNPAYDVMFDGFAPAEVHGKPKERQKWAEQQMIYAAKASANLGLKAHASFSGSLLWHTVYPWPQRPAGLVED
;
A
#
# COMPACT_ATOMS: atom_id res chain seq x y z
N MET A 1 1.50 16.72 27.50
CA MET A 1 1.97 16.85 26.10
C MET A 1 0.83 16.50 25.16
N LYS A 2 0.55 17.32 24.14
CA LYS A 2 -0.36 16.94 23.05
C LYS A 2 0.42 16.10 22.05
N THR A 3 0.15 14.80 21.97
CA THR A 3 0.81 13.85 21.04
C THR A 3 0.12 13.79 19.68
N ILE A 4 -1.12 14.26 19.59
CA ILE A 4 -1.93 14.31 18.36
C ILE A 4 -1.45 15.47 17.48
N LYS A 5 -1.06 15.15 16.24
CA LYS A 5 -0.51 16.11 15.26
C LYS A 5 -1.53 16.66 14.26
N GLY A 6 -2.73 16.09 14.23
CA GLY A 6 -3.80 16.47 13.30
C GLY A 6 -4.41 15.26 12.58
N PRO A 7 -5.45 15.47 11.77
CA PRO A 7 -6.10 14.40 11.01
C PRO A 7 -5.21 13.94 9.84
N ALA A 8 -5.26 12.65 9.55
CA ALA A 8 -4.62 12.03 8.39
C ALA A 8 -5.64 11.23 7.58
N ILE A 9 -5.38 11.07 6.29
CA ILE A 9 -6.25 10.34 5.36
C ILE A 9 -5.48 9.22 4.64
N PHE A 10 -6.13 8.09 4.41
CA PHE A 10 -5.56 6.99 3.65
C PHE A 10 -5.89 7.13 2.16
N LEU A 11 -4.86 7.35 1.33
CA LEU A 11 -5.06 7.72 -0.07
C LEU A 11 -5.61 6.60 -0.95
N ALA A 12 -5.46 5.32 -0.57
CA ALA A 12 -5.94 4.20 -1.36
C ALA A 12 -7.46 4.19 -1.56
N GLN A 13 -8.21 4.83 -0.66
CA GLN A 13 -9.67 4.93 -0.77
C GLN A 13 -10.13 5.90 -1.86
N PHE A 14 -9.21 6.72 -2.39
CA PHE A 14 -9.51 7.81 -3.31
C PHE A 14 -8.75 7.70 -4.63
N ALA A 15 -7.58 7.04 -4.65
CA ALA A 15 -6.77 6.87 -5.86
C ALA A 15 -7.60 6.28 -7.02
N GLY A 16 -7.43 6.84 -8.21
CA GLY A 16 -8.15 6.42 -9.41
C GLY A 16 -7.70 7.19 -10.64
N ASP A 17 -8.28 6.91 -11.80
CA ASP A 17 -7.72 7.36 -13.08
C ASP A 17 -7.99 8.84 -13.44
N GLN A 18 -8.78 9.55 -12.64
CA GLN A 18 -9.20 10.93 -12.94
C GLN A 18 -8.63 11.96 -11.96
N PRO A 19 -8.25 13.17 -12.40
CA PRO A 19 -7.87 14.26 -11.51
C PRO A 19 -8.96 14.61 -10.49
N PRO A 20 -8.59 14.97 -9.24
CA PRO A 20 -7.23 15.10 -8.71
C PRO A 20 -6.64 13.78 -8.17
N PHE A 21 -7.24 12.62 -8.43
CA PHE A 21 -6.94 11.36 -7.75
C PHE A 21 -5.93 10.45 -8.49
N ASN A 22 -5.45 10.88 -9.64
CA ASN A 22 -4.64 10.10 -10.58
C ASN A 22 -3.13 10.35 -10.49
N ASP A 23 -2.69 11.26 -9.63
CA ASP A 23 -1.29 11.50 -9.36
C ASP A 23 -1.05 11.96 -7.92
N LEU A 24 0.16 11.67 -7.43
CA LEU A 24 0.59 11.98 -6.07
C LEU A 24 0.40 13.46 -5.66
N ILE A 25 0.76 14.41 -6.52
CA ILE A 25 0.80 15.82 -6.13
C ILE A 25 -0.61 16.39 -6.09
N SER A 26 -1.43 16.08 -7.09
CA SER A 26 -2.82 16.53 -7.14
C SER A 26 -3.63 15.99 -5.96
N ILE A 27 -3.47 14.70 -5.62
CA ILE A 27 -4.22 14.10 -4.51
C ILE A 27 -3.75 14.63 -3.15
N CYS A 28 -2.46 14.92 -2.97
CA CYS A 28 -1.95 15.52 -1.74
C CYS A 28 -2.43 16.98 -1.58
N LYS A 29 -2.48 17.77 -2.65
CA LYS A 29 -3.09 19.12 -2.64
C LYS A 29 -4.58 19.08 -2.30
N TRP A 30 -5.30 18.09 -2.84
CA TRP A 30 -6.70 17.85 -2.49
C TRP A 30 -6.86 17.50 -1.01
N ALA A 31 -6.03 16.61 -0.45
CA ALA A 31 -6.08 16.29 0.98
C ALA A 31 -5.80 17.53 1.85
N ALA A 32 -4.80 18.33 1.47
CA ALA A 32 -4.47 19.58 2.15
C ALA A 32 -5.63 20.58 2.14
N SER A 33 -6.33 20.74 1.02
CA SER A 33 -7.46 21.68 0.89
C SER A 33 -8.65 21.31 1.76
N LEU A 34 -8.80 20.03 2.12
CA LEU A 34 -9.79 19.53 3.08
C LEU A 34 -9.36 19.69 4.55
N GLY A 35 -8.15 20.20 4.82
CA GLY A 35 -7.64 20.44 6.17
C GLY A 35 -6.87 19.27 6.79
N TYR A 36 -6.62 18.20 6.05
CA TYR A 36 -5.75 17.12 6.51
C TYR A 36 -4.31 17.62 6.73
N LYS A 37 -3.62 17.03 7.71
CA LYS A 37 -2.21 17.31 8.01
C LYS A 37 -1.30 16.17 7.60
N GLY A 38 -1.85 14.98 7.43
CA GLY A 38 -1.12 13.78 7.07
C GLY A 38 -1.79 13.00 5.96
N VAL A 39 -0.99 12.26 5.20
CA VAL A 39 -1.43 11.26 4.25
C VAL A 39 -0.76 9.93 4.56
N GLN A 40 -1.52 8.85 4.48
CA GLN A 40 -1.00 7.49 4.49
C GLN A 40 -0.95 6.99 3.04
N ILE A 41 0.23 6.52 2.61
CA ILE A 41 0.49 6.16 1.22
C ILE A 41 0.35 4.64 1.03
N PRO A 42 -0.54 4.15 0.13
CA PRO A 42 -0.54 2.74 -0.25
C PRO A 42 0.71 2.39 -1.05
N ALA A 43 1.44 1.37 -0.60
CA ALA A 43 2.71 0.95 -1.20
C ALA A 43 2.54 0.16 -2.51
N TRP A 44 1.31 -0.09 -2.96
CA TRP A 44 1.00 -0.86 -4.17
C TRP A 44 0.49 0.00 -5.33
N GLU A 45 0.18 1.27 -5.10
CA GLU A 45 -0.42 2.15 -6.10
C GLU A 45 0.69 2.88 -6.90
N PRO A 46 0.97 2.48 -8.15
CA PRO A 46 2.12 3.00 -8.90
C PRO A 46 1.98 4.48 -9.26
N SER A 47 0.75 5.00 -9.35
CA SER A 47 0.50 6.44 -9.57
C SER A 47 0.92 7.31 -8.36
N LEU A 48 1.02 6.70 -7.18
CA LEU A 48 1.36 7.38 -5.94
C LEU A 48 2.79 7.12 -5.49
N ILE A 49 3.34 5.91 -5.69
CA ILE A 49 4.67 5.56 -5.18
C ILE A 49 5.41 4.51 -6.05
N ASP A 50 6.69 4.78 -6.32
CA ASP A 50 7.65 3.77 -6.78
C ASP A 50 8.37 3.19 -5.55
N LEU A 51 7.78 2.16 -4.95
CA LEU A 51 8.22 1.60 -3.66
C LEU A 51 9.71 1.20 -3.67
N LYS A 52 10.14 0.57 -4.76
CA LYS A 52 11.53 0.10 -4.91
C LYS A 52 12.49 1.28 -4.94
N LYS A 53 12.20 2.34 -5.70
CA LYS A 53 13.08 3.53 -5.71
C LYS A 53 13.15 4.23 -4.36
N VAL A 54 12.01 4.36 -3.66
CA VAL A 54 12.00 4.93 -2.30
C VAL A 54 12.82 4.05 -1.34
N ALA A 55 12.79 2.73 -1.51
CA ALA A 55 13.55 1.79 -0.70
C ALA A 55 15.06 1.78 -0.99
N GLU A 56 15.44 1.91 -2.26
CA GLU A 56 16.84 1.72 -2.72
C GLU A 56 17.63 3.03 -2.82
N SER A 57 16.96 4.19 -2.87
CA SER A 57 17.62 5.50 -2.96
C SER A 57 17.13 6.46 -1.89
N LYS A 58 18.02 6.79 -0.93
CA LYS A 58 17.73 7.79 0.11
C LYS A 58 17.46 9.17 -0.48
N THR A 59 18.21 9.56 -1.51
CA THR A 59 18.01 10.83 -2.23
C THR A 59 16.62 10.89 -2.86
N TYR A 60 16.21 9.82 -3.55
CA TYR A 60 14.86 9.77 -4.14
C TYR A 60 13.77 9.81 -3.07
N ALA A 61 13.97 9.13 -1.94
CA ALA A 61 13.03 9.19 -0.81
C ALA A 61 12.90 10.60 -0.23
N ASP A 62 14.00 11.35 -0.14
CA ASP A 62 13.99 12.74 0.33
C ASP A 62 13.29 13.68 -0.65
N GLU A 63 13.53 13.54 -1.95
CA GLU A 63 12.83 14.27 -3.01
C GLU A 63 11.33 13.94 -3.01
N TYR A 64 10.99 12.64 -2.89
CA TYR A 64 9.62 12.16 -2.79
C TYR A 64 8.88 12.78 -1.60
N ARG A 65 9.51 12.77 -0.41
CA ARG A 65 8.95 13.42 0.79
C ARG A 65 8.80 14.93 0.59
N GLY A 66 9.82 15.61 0.07
CA GLY A 66 9.82 17.05 -0.15
C GLY A 66 8.65 17.50 -1.03
N ARG A 67 8.44 16.81 -2.17
CA ARG A 67 7.33 17.07 -3.08
C ARG A 67 5.95 16.95 -2.42
N ILE A 68 5.78 16.02 -1.48
CA ILE A 68 4.52 15.86 -0.72
C ILE A 68 4.39 16.99 0.30
N GLU A 69 5.45 17.30 1.05
CA GLU A 69 5.44 18.35 2.07
C GLU A 69 5.16 19.75 1.49
N GLU A 70 5.62 20.02 0.26
CA GLU A 70 5.31 21.24 -0.50
C GLU A 70 3.81 21.43 -0.75
N THR A 71 3.00 20.36 -0.71
CA THR A 71 1.54 20.46 -0.85
C THR A 71 0.81 20.81 0.46
N GLY A 72 1.53 20.83 1.59
CA GLY A 72 0.96 21.16 2.91
C GLY A 72 0.54 19.97 3.76
N VAL A 73 0.87 18.73 3.36
CA VAL A 73 0.65 17.51 4.16
C VAL A 73 1.95 16.73 4.38
N GLN A 74 2.03 15.95 5.46
CA GLN A 74 3.17 15.06 5.74
C GLN A 74 2.83 13.60 5.46
N ILE A 75 3.85 12.80 5.16
CA ILE A 75 3.70 11.34 5.14
C ILE A 75 3.60 10.85 6.59
N THR A 76 2.55 10.08 6.87
CA THR A 76 2.30 9.50 8.21
C THR A 76 2.85 8.09 8.29
N GLU A 77 2.37 7.21 7.41
CA GLU A 77 2.84 5.84 7.25
C GLU A 77 2.84 5.42 5.76
N LEU A 78 3.60 4.37 5.47
CA LEU A 78 3.32 3.51 4.32
C LEU A 78 2.34 2.41 4.74
N ALA A 79 1.47 2.02 3.82
CA ALA A 79 0.53 0.92 4.00
C ALA A 79 0.81 -0.20 3.00
N THR A 80 0.97 -1.43 3.48
CA THR A 80 1.19 -2.65 2.68
C THR A 80 0.08 -3.67 2.89
N HIS A 81 -1.17 -3.23 3.02
CA HIS A 81 -2.31 -4.13 3.23
C HIS A 81 -2.39 -5.24 2.17
N LEU A 82 -2.25 -4.91 0.88
CA LEU A 82 -2.30 -5.92 -0.19
C LEU A 82 -1.06 -6.81 -0.17
N GLN A 83 0.15 -6.25 -0.18
CA GLN A 83 1.36 -7.06 -0.22
C GLN A 83 1.55 -7.91 1.04
N GLY A 84 1.35 -7.31 2.21
CA GLY A 84 1.47 -8.01 3.49
C GLY A 84 0.44 -9.12 3.66
N GLN A 85 -0.76 -8.95 3.10
CA GLN A 85 -1.76 -10.02 3.06
C GLN A 85 -1.26 -11.27 2.33
N LEU A 86 -0.39 -11.10 1.34
CA LEU A 86 0.13 -12.19 0.51
C LEU A 86 1.33 -12.93 1.11
N VAL A 87 1.80 -12.52 2.30
CA VAL A 87 2.87 -13.23 3.02
C VAL A 87 2.38 -14.59 3.52
N ALA A 88 1.13 -14.67 3.98
CA ALA A 88 0.53 -15.92 4.46
C ALA A 88 -0.87 -16.11 3.86
N VAL A 89 -0.95 -16.95 2.83
CA VAL A 89 -2.21 -17.29 2.14
C VAL A 89 -2.48 -18.78 2.30
N ASN A 90 -3.70 -19.14 2.70
CA ASN A 90 -4.15 -20.53 2.65
C ASN A 90 -4.38 -20.96 1.19
N PRO A 91 -3.97 -22.17 0.77
CA PRO A 91 -4.17 -22.66 -0.59
C PRO A 91 -5.62 -22.59 -1.10
N ALA A 92 -6.61 -22.73 -0.21
CA ALA A 92 -8.03 -22.61 -0.56
C ALA A 92 -8.41 -21.23 -1.13
N TYR A 93 -7.58 -20.21 -0.88
CA TYR A 93 -7.79 -18.83 -1.33
C TYR A 93 -6.75 -18.36 -2.35
N ASP A 94 -5.93 -19.26 -2.90
CA ASP A 94 -4.87 -18.89 -3.83
C ASP A 94 -5.39 -18.11 -5.04
N VAL A 95 -6.42 -18.62 -5.72
CA VAL A 95 -7.01 -17.96 -6.90
C VAL A 95 -7.59 -16.59 -6.54
N MET A 96 -8.24 -16.48 -5.37
CA MET A 96 -8.86 -15.23 -4.90
C MET A 96 -7.81 -14.14 -4.62
N PHE A 97 -6.63 -14.52 -4.13
CA PHE A 97 -5.57 -13.57 -3.78
C PHE A 97 -4.66 -13.16 -4.94
N ASP A 98 -4.80 -13.77 -6.12
CA ASP A 98 -4.01 -13.36 -7.30
C ASP A 98 -4.29 -11.90 -7.69
N GLY A 99 -5.52 -11.42 -7.53
CA GLY A 99 -5.87 -10.02 -7.83
C GLY A 99 -5.12 -8.96 -7.01
N PHE A 100 -4.38 -9.36 -5.97
CA PHE A 100 -3.58 -8.45 -5.13
C PHE A 100 -2.10 -8.43 -5.52
N ALA A 101 -1.70 -9.30 -6.44
CA ALA A 101 -0.34 -9.43 -6.95
C ALA A 101 -0.30 -9.03 -8.44
N PRO A 102 0.89 -8.71 -8.97
CA PRO A 102 1.04 -8.44 -10.38
C PRO A 102 0.92 -9.74 -11.20
N ALA A 103 0.50 -9.60 -12.47
CA ALA A 103 0.09 -10.73 -13.31
C ALA A 103 1.17 -11.80 -13.49
N GLU A 104 2.45 -11.43 -13.42
CA GLU A 104 3.58 -12.35 -13.58
C GLU A 104 3.65 -13.47 -12.53
N VAL A 105 3.03 -13.29 -11.35
CA VAL A 105 3.01 -14.28 -10.26
C VAL A 105 1.63 -14.90 -10.03
N HIS A 106 0.64 -14.62 -10.88
CA HIS A 106 -0.68 -15.26 -10.80
C HIS A 106 -0.58 -16.76 -11.05
N GLY A 107 -1.37 -17.56 -10.33
CA GLY A 107 -1.33 -19.02 -10.37
C GLY A 107 -0.05 -19.64 -9.79
N LYS A 108 0.83 -18.84 -9.18
CA LYS A 108 2.14 -19.29 -8.66
C LYS A 108 2.28 -18.94 -7.18
N PRO A 109 1.59 -19.64 -6.25
CA PRO A 109 1.52 -19.25 -4.84
C PRO A 109 2.89 -19.04 -4.16
N LYS A 110 3.87 -19.90 -4.47
CA LYS A 110 5.24 -19.77 -3.94
C LYS A 110 5.98 -18.55 -4.47
N GLU A 111 5.79 -18.19 -5.74
CA GLU A 111 6.40 -17.00 -6.34
C GLU A 111 5.72 -15.73 -5.85
N ARG A 112 4.39 -15.76 -5.71
CA ARG A 112 3.60 -14.68 -5.12
C ARG A 112 4.02 -14.39 -3.68
N GLN A 113 4.23 -15.42 -2.85
CA GLN A 113 4.72 -15.25 -1.49
C GLN A 113 6.12 -14.61 -1.48
N LYS A 114 7.06 -15.10 -2.29
CA LYS A 114 8.40 -14.50 -2.40
C LYS A 114 8.35 -13.03 -2.84
N TRP A 115 7.49 -12.72 -3.81
CA TRP A 115 7.24 -11.35 -4.24
C TRP A 115 6.72 -10.51 -3.06
N ALA A 116 5.72 -11.00 -2.33
CA ALA A 116 5.13 -10.31 -1.18
C ALA A 116 6.16 -10.02 -0.08
N GLU A 117 6.97 -11.00 0.29
CA GLU A 117 8.07 -10.86 1.25
C GLU A 117 9.07 -9.77 0.79
N GLN A 118 9.43 -9.75 -0.49
CA GLN A 118 10.31 -8.74 -1.05
C GLN A 118 9.68 -7.33 -1.01
N GLN A 119 8.37 -7.21 -1.29
CA GLN A 119 7.66 -5.93 -1.15
C GLN A 119 7.66 -5.45 0.30
N MET A 120 7.49 -6.35 1.28
CA MET A 120 7.57 -5.99 2.71
C MET A 120 8.98 -5.50 3.10
N ILE A 121 10.03 -6.13 2.57
CA ILE A 121 11.42 -5.68 2.77
C ILE A 121 11.63 -4.29 2.17
N TYR A 122 11.14 -4.05 0.94
CA TYR A 122 11.21 -2.73 0.34
C TYR A 122 10.45 -1.70 1.15
N ALA A 123 9.25 -2.01 1.61
CA ALA A 123 8.46 -1.08 2.39
C ALA A 123 9.11 -0.74 3.74
N ALA A 124 9.75 -1.70 4.40
CA ALA A 124 10.54 -1.44 5.61
C ALA A 124 11.73 -0.49 5.34
N LYS A 125 12.47 -0.71 4.26
CA LYS A 125 13.59 0.16 3.84
C LYS A 125 13.10 1.56 3.43
N ALA A 126 12.00 1.63 2.68
CA ALA A 126 11.37 2.89 2.27
C ALA A 126 10.91 3.69 3.49
N SER A 127 10.23 3.05 4.46
CA SER A 127 9.84 3.67 5.72
C SER A 127 11.04 4.22 6.48
N ALA A 128 12.16 3.47 6.55
CA ALA A 128 13.39 3.94 7.16
C ALA A 128 13.98 5.16 6.42
N ASN A 129 14.04 5.13 5.08
CA ASN A 129 14.54 6.24 4.27
C ASN A 129 13.68 7.51 4.41
N LEU A 130 12.37 7.34 4.54
CA LEU A 130 11.41 8.43 4.75
C LEU A 130 11.39 8.95 6.20
N GLY A 131 11.97 8.21 7.16
CA GLY A 131 11.99 8.54 8.58
C GLY A 131 10.70 8.17 9.32
N LEU A 132 9.91 7.26 8.78
CA LEU A 132 8.64 6.81 9.35
C LEU A 132 8.87 5.79 10.47
N LYS A 133 8.04 5.83 11.50
CA LYS A 133 8.12 4.94 12.68
C LYS A 133 6.95 3.96 12.81
N ALA A 134 5.98 4.07 11.93
CA ALA A 134 4.81 3.22 11.88
C ALA A 134 4.59 2.73 10.45
N HIS A 135 4.00 1.55 10.34
CA HIS A 135 3.79 0.84 9.09
C HIS A 135 2.48 0.07 9.19
N ALA A 136 1.49 0.43 8.38
CA ALA A 136 0.21 -0.26 8.36
C ALA A 136 0.31 -1.48 7.45
N SER A 137 -0.12 -2.66 7.91
CA SER A 137 -0.09 -3.87 7.09
C SER A 137 -1.14 -4.88 7.55
N PHE A 138 -1.46 -5.81 6.66
CA PHE A 138 -1.94 -7.13 7.06
C PHE A 138 -0.79 -8.12 7.03
N SER A 139 -0.91 -9.21 7.78
CA SER A 139 0.09 -10.28 7.85
C SER A 139 -0.23 -11.47 6.93
N GLY A 140 -1.42 -11.47 6.33
CA GLY A 140 -2.03 -12.70 5.86
C GLY A 140 -2.53 -13.56 7.03
N SER A 141 -3.14 -14.70 6.68
CA SER A 141 -3.58 -15.69 7.64
C SER A 141 -3.84 -17.03 6.95
N LEU A 142 -3.47 -18.12 7.63
CA LEU A 142 -3.75 -19.47 7.16
C LEU A 142 -5.17 -19.94 7.55
N LEU A 143 -5.87 -19.21 8.43
CA LEU A 143 -7.19 -19.61 8.95
C LEU A 143 -8.27 -18.52 8.84
N TRP A 144 -7.93 -17.26 8.57
CA TRP A 144 -8.92 -16.16 8.58
C TRP A 144 -10.13 -16.41 7.67
N HIS A 145 -9.90 -17.07 6.53
CA HIS A 145 -10.95 -17.44 5.59
C HIS A 145 -12.05 -18.36 6.18
N THR A 146 -11.79 -19.08 7.27
CA THR A 146 -12.80 -19.90 7.96
C THR A 146 -13.65 -19.08 8.94
N VAL A 147 -13.22 -17.85 9.26
CA VAL A 147 -13.93 -16.89 10.11
C VAL A 147 -14.68 -15.87 9.24
N TYR A 148 -14.06 -15.38 8.17
CA TYR A 148 -14.62 -14.37 7.29
C TYR A 148 -14.19 -14.60 5.82
N PRO A 149 -15.14 -14.67 4.87
CA PRO A 149 -14.84 -14.99 3.47
C PRO A 149 -14.31 -13.75 2.73
N TRP A 150 -13.01 -13.52 2.85
CA TRP A 150 -12.33 -12.40 2.18
C TRP A 150 -10.99 -12.82 1.59
N PRO A 151 -10.65 -12.34 0.37
CA PRO A 151 -11.42 -11.43 -0.48
C PRO A 151 -12.64 -12.07 -1.14
N GLN A 152 -13.48 -11.26 -1.78
CA GLN A 152 -14.64 -11.75 -2.50
C GLN A 152 -14.21 -12.73 -3.60
N ARG A 153 -15.01 -13.79 -3.80
CA ARG A 153 -14.76 -14.76 -4.87
C ARG A 153 -14.72 -14.06 -6.25
N PRO A 154 -13.81 -14.46 -7.17
CA PRO A 154 -13.82 -13.97 -8.54
C PRO A 154 -15.11 -14.41 -9.25
N ALA A 155 -15.49 -13.65 -10.28
CA ALA A 155 -16.55 -14.06 -11.20
C ALA A 155 -16.13 -15.36 -11.92
N GLY A 156 -17.05 -16.30 -12.12
CA GLY A 156 -16.79 -17.58 -12.80
C GLY A 156 -16.34 -18.73 -11.89
N LEU A 157 -16.04 -18.48 -10.60
CA LEU A 157 -15.50 -19.53 -9.71
C LEU A 157 -16.43 -20.75 -9.53
N VAL A 158 -17.74 -20.60 -9.71
CA VAL A 158 -18.71 -21.70 -9.53
C VAL A 158 -19.00 -22.41 -10.87
N GLU A 159 -18.83 -21.69 -11.97
CA GLU A 159 -19.18 -22.14 -13.31
C GLU A 159 -18.07 -22.95 -13.99
N ASP A 160 -16.80 -22.74 -13.61
CA ASP A 160 -15.60 -23.46 -14.09
C ASP A 160 -15.30 -24.76 -13.29
#